data_AF-A0A4R3LSC3-F1
#
_entry.id   AF-A0A4R3LSC3-F1
#
_cell.length_a   1.000
_cell.length_b   1.000
_cell.length_c   1.000
_cell.angle_alpha   90.00
_cell.angle_beta   90.00
_cell.angle_gamma   90.00
#
_symmetry.space_group_name_H-M   'P 1'
#
loop_
_entity.id
_entity.type
_entity.pdbx_description
1 polymer ?
#
loop_
_entity_poly.entity_id
_entity_poly.type
_entity_poly.pdbx_seq_one_letter_code
_entity_poly.pdbx_strand_id
1 'polypeptide(L)'
;MPALPPVLPARPPRASTEPRLKGMLAIIFWCACGVTAVNLAGPFALIAQIGPHATFNAVIDALSGDSVQSRILRFGLFPQLVLFVWAASFVVLTVMRRQSALLVSRALMLAWLLISAVCQFGIRDAIAPGGMTMEAFAALIPGILAQGVGVAAFWAFMRDGAQPRAYFVR
;
A
#
# COMPACT_ATOMS: atom_id res chain seq x y z
N MET A 1 15.85 -0.25 70.22
CA MET A 1 15.40 -0.93 68.99
C MET A 1 16.09 -0.26 67.82
N PRO A 2 16.95 -0.94 67.04
CA PRO A 2 17.62 -0.33 65.91
C PRO A 2 16.63 -0.14 64.76
N ALA A 3 16.49 1.10 64.29
CA ALA A 3 15.65 1.44 63.15
C ALA A 3 16.29 0.88 61.87
N LEU A 4 15.61 -0.06 61.20
CA LEU A 4 16.00 -0.54 59.88
C LEU A 4 15.86 0.61 58.87
N PRO A 5 16.87 0.85 58.00
CA PRO A 5 16.78 1.88 56.98
C PRO A 5 15.69 1.49 55.95
N PRO A 6 14.96 2.48 55.41
CA PRO A 6 13.90 2.23 54.43
C PRO A 6 14.51 1.62 53.17
N VAL A 7 14.06 0.41 52.82
CA VAL A 7 14.35 -0.22 51.53
C VAL A 7 13.68 0.62 50.46
N LEU A 8 14.45 1.49 49.80
CA LEU A 8 14.00 2.19 48.60
C LEU A 8 13.62 1.13 47.55
N PRO A 9 12.41 1.19 46.97
CA PRO A 9 12.03 0.26 45.92
C PRO A 9 13.03 0.39 44.77
N ALA A 10 13.71 -0.72 44.47
CA ALA A 10 14.61 -0.82 43.34
C ALA A 10 13.84 -0.35 42.10
N ARG A 11 14.27 0.78 41.53
CA ARG A 11 13.69 1.35 40.32
C ARG A 11 13.68 0.23 39.28
N PRO A 12 12.52 -0.20 38.75
CA PRO A 12 12.50 -1.28 37.78
C PRO A 12 13.42 -0.87 36.63
N PRO A 13 14.26 -1.79 36.12
CA PRO A 13 15.15 -1.49 35.02
C PRO A 13 14.28 -0.92 33.90
N ARG A 14 14.60 0.31 33.46
CA ARG A 14 14.02 0.87 32.23
C ARG A 14 14.38 -0.14 31.13
N ALA A 15 13.46 -1.06 30.85
CA ALA A 15 13.55 -1.90 29.68
C ALA A 15 13.75 -0.90 28.53
N SER A 16 14.90 -1.01 27.86
CA SER A 16 15.20 -0.31 26.61
C SER A 16 14.18 -0.76 25.57
N THR A 17 12.97 -0.21 25.69
CA THR A 17 11.83 -0.48 24.84
C THR A 17 11.97 0.46 23.66
N GLU A 18 13.01 0.23 22.86
CA GLU A 18 12.97 0.72 21.50
C GLU A 18 11.70 0.14 20.85
N PRO A 19 10.83 0.99 20.28
CA PRO A 19 9.64 0.52 19.60
C PRO A 19 10.07 -0.40 18.46
N ARG A 20 9.88 -1.70 18.67
CA ARG A 20 10.13 -2.71 17.64
C ARG A 20 8.90 -2.81 16.76
N LEU A 21 9.13 -2.96 15.46
CA LEU A 21 8.10 -3.31 14.50
C LEU A 21 7.54 -4.69 14.90
N LYS A 22 6.29 -4.76 15.34
CA LYS A 22 5.69 -5.98 15.90
C LYS A 22 4.23 -6.15 15.46
N GLY A 23 3.76 -7.39 15.51
CA GLY A 23 2.37 -7.74 15.26
C GLY A 23 1.92 -7.36 13.85
N MET A 24 0.71 -6.82 13.76
CA MET A 24 0.08 -6.47 12.48
C MET A 24 0.88 -5.42 11.68
N LEU A 25 1.54 -4.48 12.37
CA LEU A 25 2.36 -3.47 11.70
C LEU A 25 3.55 -4.09 10.94
N ALA A 26 4.15 -5.15 11.51
CA ALA A 26 5.24 -5.87 10.85
C ALA A 26 4.77 -6.63 9.62
N ILE A 27 3.57 -7.23 9.68
CA ILE A 27 2.96 -7.93 8.54
C ILE A 27 2.70 -6.95 7.40
N ILE A 28 2.06 -5.81 7.70
CA ILE A 28 1.76 -4.76 6.71
C ILE A 28 3.05 -4.24 6.07
N PHE A 29 4.09 -4.00 6.87
CA PHE A 29 5.38 -3.57 6.36
C PHE A 29 6.01 -4.60 5.42
N TRP A 30 5.97 -5.89 5.79
CA TRP A 30 6.50 -6.94 4.94
C TRP A 30 5.73 -7.09 3.63
N CYS A 31 4.41 -6.94 3.67
CA CYS A 31 3.57 -6.86 2.48
C CYS A 31 3.96 -5.67 1.60
N ALA A 32 4.19 -4.48 2.18
CA ALA A 32 4.63 -3.31 1.43
C ALA A 32 6.02 -3.53 0.78
N CYS A 33 6.96 -4.16 1.50
CA CYS A 33 8.24 -4.57 0.93
C CYS A 33 8.05 -5.53 -0.27
N GLY A 34 7.19 -6.54 -0.12
CA GLY A 34 6.89 -7.50 -1.19
C GLY A 34 6.29 -6.83 -2.43
N VAL A 35 5.30 -5.96 -2.27
CA VAL A 35 4.70 -5.19 -3.37
C VAL A 35 5.75 -4.34 -4.07
N THR A 36 6.62 -3.67 -3.31
CA THR A 36 7.70 -2.84 -3.87
C THR A 36 8.69 -3.70 -4.66
N ALA A 37 9.13 -4.83 -4.09
CA ALA A 37 10.08 -5.73 -4.72
C ALA A 37 9.55 -6.34 -6.02
N VAL A 38 8.31 -6.82 -6.03
CA VAL A 38 7.68 -7.42 -7.22
C VAL A 38 7.56 -6.41 -8.36
N ASN A 39 7.12 -5.18 -8.06
CA ASN A 39 6.97 -4.14 -9.08
C ASN A 39 8.33 -3.63 -9.60
N LEU A 40 9.40 -3.72 -8.81
CA LEU A 40 10.75 -3.44 -9.29
C LEU A 40 11.32 -4.60 -10.11
N ALA A 41 11.05 -5.85 -9.72
CA ALA A 41 11.60 -7.04 -10.37
C ALA A 41 11.14 -7.20 -11.83
N GLY A 42 9.89 -6.83 -12.15
CA GLY A 42 9.35 -6.92 -13.51
C GLY A 42 10.19 -6.15 -14.56
N PRO A 43 10.41 -4.84 -14.38
CA PRO A 43 11.31 -4.06 -15.23
C PRO A 43 12.73 -4.63 -15.31
N PHE A 44 13.31 -5.07 -14.19
CA PHE A 44 14.65 -5.67 -14.21
C PHE A 44 14.70 -6.97 -15.02
N ALA A 45 13.67 -7.81 -14.94
CA ALA A 45 13.58 -9.02 -15.74
C ALA A 45 13.47 -8.71 -17.24
N LEU A 46 12.67 -7.71 -17.62
CA LEU A 46 12.58 -7.25 -19.01
C LEU A 46 13.90 -6.68 -19.52
N ILE A 47 14.56 -5.84 -18.72
CA ILE A 47 15.88 -5.29 -19.05
C ILE A 47 16.91 -6.40 -19.26
N ALA A 48 16.87 -7.45 -18.42
CA ALA A 48 17.77 -8.60 -18.54
C ALA A 48 17.52 -9.44 -19.80
N GLN A 49 16.28 -9.49 -20.31
CA GLN A 49 15.92 -10.32 -21.46
C GLN A 49 16.10 -9.60 -22.81
N ILE A 50 15.67 -8.34 -22.92
CA ILE A 50 15.62 -7.60 -24.19
C ILE A 50 16.47 -6.33 -24.20
N GLY A 51 17.10 -5.98 -23.07
CA GLY A 51 17.93 -4.79 -22.92
C GLY A 51 17.14 -3.54 -22.48
N PRO A 52 17.83 -2.51 -21.95
CA PRO A 52 17.20 -1.34 -21.35
C PRO A 52 16.47 -0.45 -22.37
N HIS A 53 17.07 -0.23 -23.54
CA HIS A 53 16.44 0.59 -24.59
C HIS A 53 15.20 -0.07 -25.18
N ALA A 54 15.23 -1.38 -25.44
CA ALA A 54 14.08 -2.10 -25.97
C ALA A 54 12.94 -2.18 -24.95
N THR A 55 13.26 -2.37 -23.66
CA THR A 55 12.26 -2.35 -22.58
C THR A 55 11.57 -1.00 -22.48
N PHE A 56 12.34 0.09 -22.52
CA PHE A 56 11.77 1.44 -22.43
C PHE A 56 10.84 1.75 -23.62
N ASN A 57 11.29 1.41 -24.84
CA ASN A 57 10.47 1.59 -26.04
C ASN A 57 9.21 0.71 -25.99
N ALA A 58 9.30 -0.54 -25.54
CA ALA A 58 8.14 -1.43 -25.40
C ALA A 58 7.13 -0.93 -24.37
N VAL A 59 7.59 -0.34 -23.26
CA VAL A 59 6.71 0.27 -22.25
C VAL A 59 6.02 1.51 -22.81
N ILE A 60 6.76 2.38 -23.50
CA ILE A 60 6.16 3.57 -24.13
C ILE A 60 5.14 3.17 -25.18
N ASP A 61 5.45 2.21 -26.04
CA ASP A 61 4.57 1.76 -27.12
C ASP A 61 3.30 1.10 -26.56
N ALA A 62 3.45 0.29 -25.50
CA ALA A 62 2.32 -0.29 -24.77
C ALA A 62 1.44 0.77 -24.08
N LEU A 63 2.04 1.89 -23.67
CA LEU A 63 1.34 3.00 -23.02
C LEU A 63 0.87 4.08 -23.97
N SER A 64 1.28 4.12 -25.24
CA SER A 64 0.91 5.14 -26.22
C SER A 64 -0.12 4.65 -27.25
N GLY A 65 -0.26 3.34 -27.46
CA GLY A 65 -1.21 2.78 -28.42
C GLY A 65 -2.67 3.20 -28.19
N ASP A 66 -3.43 3.36 -29.27
CA ASP A 66 -4.87 3.72 -29.25
C ASP A 66 -5.81 2.50 -29.26
N SER A 67 -5.29 1.29 -29.14
CA SER A 67 -6.10 0.07 -29.14
C SER A 67 -6.92 -0.09 -27.86
N VAL A 68 -8.02 -0.85 -27.93
CA VAL A 68 -8.81 -1.21 -26.74
C VAL A 68 -7.93 -1.95 -25.72
N GLN A 69 -7.01 -2.78 -26.20
CA GLN A 69 -6.08 -3.55 -25.37
C GLN A 69 -5.08 -2.66 -24.63
N SER A 70 -4.51 -1.63 -25.27
CA SER A 70 -3.64 -0.67 -24.59
C SER A 70 -4.42 0.19 -23.58
N ARG A 71 -5.68 0.54 -23.87
CA ARG A 71 -6.56 1.24 -22.92
C ARG A 71 -6.85 0.40 -21.67
N ILE A 72 -7.16 -0.89 -21.83
CA ILE A 72 -7.33 -1.83 -20.71
C ILE A 72 -6.03 -1.98 -19.92
N LEU A 73 -4.89 -2.11 -20.61
CA LEU A 73 -3.58 -2.21 -19.98
C LEU A 73 -3.26 -0.98 -19.14
N ARG A 74 -3.48 0.24 -19.66
CA ARG A 74 -3.33 1.49 -18.92
C ARG A 74 -4.17 1.49 -17.65
N PHE A 75 -5.46 1.15 -17.75
CA PHE A 75 -6.33 1.07 -16.58
C PHE A 75 -5.93 -0.01 -15.59
N GLY A 76 -5.31 -1.11 -16.02
CA GLY A 76 -4.72 -2.11 -15.13
C GLY A 76 -3.45 -1.61 -14.43
N LEU A 77 -2.63 -0.83 -15.14
CA LEU A 77 -1.34 -0.35 -14.64
C LEU A 77 -1.48 0.81 -13.65
N PHE A 78 -2.44 1.72 -13.85
CA PHE A 78 -2.62 2.90 -12.98
C PHE A 78 -2.83 2.53 -11.49
N PRO A 79 -3.77 1.66 -11.11
CA PRO A 79 -3.93 1.22 -9.72
C PRO A 79 -2.67 0.58 -9.16
N GLN A 80 -1.92 -0.17 -9.97
CA GLN A 80 -0.70 -0.82 -9.56
C GLN A 80 0.42 0.18 -9.28
N LEU A 81 0.56 1.22 -10.10
CA LEU A 81 1.48 2.34 -9.84
C LEU A 81 1.13 3.08 -8.55
N VAL A 82 -0.15 3.35 -8.31
CA VAL A 82 -0.59 4.02 -7.08
C VAL A 82 -0.31 3.13 -5.85
N LEU A 83 -0.54 1.82 -5.95
CA LEU A 83 -0.22 0.87 -4.89
C LEU A 83 1.28 0.80 -4.63
N PHE A 84 2.10 0.86 -5.69
CA PHE A 84 3.56 0.92 -5.59
C PHE A 84 4.00 2.20 -4.86
N VAL A 85 3.46 3.36 -5.23
CA VAL A 85 3.73 4.64 -4.54
C VAL A 85 3.36 4.56 -3.07
N TRP A 86 2.19 3.99 -2.74
CA TRP A 86 1.80 3.71 -1.36
C TRP A 86 2.83 2.84 -0.64
N ALA A 87 3.20 1.70 -1.24
CA ALA A 87 4.10 0.71 -0.64
C ALA A 87 5.50 1.30 -0.39
N ALA A 88 6.08 1.94 -1.40
CA ALA A 88 7.38 2.61 -1.29
C ALA A 88 7.36 3.72 -0.23
N SER A 89 6.33 4.56 -0.25
CA SER A 89 6.16 5.62 0.76
C SER A 89 6.02 5.04 2.17
N PHE A 90 5.24 3.98 2.33
CA PHE A 90 5.05 3.32 3.61
C PHE A 90 6.34 2.71 4.15
N VAL A 91 7.11 2.02 3.29
CA VAL A 91 8.41 1.45 3.66
C VAL A 91 9.38 2.55 4.10
N VAL A 92 9.54 3.61 3.30
CA VAL A 92 10.43 4.73 3.62
C VAL A 92 10.02 5.41 4.92
N LEU A 93 8.74 5.75 5.08
CA LEU A 93 8.25 6.42 6.28
C LEU A 93 8.33 5.52 7.53
N THR A 94 8.21 4.20 7.36
CA THR A 94 8.41 3.21 8.43
C THR A 94 9.88 3.13 8.86
N VAL A 95 10.81 3.04 7.90
CA VAL A 95 12.25 3.03 8.19
C VAL A 95 12.70 4.34 8.83
N MET A 96 12.21 5.48 8.33
CA MET A 96 12.50 6.81 8.89
C MET A 96 11.74 7.13 10.17
N ARG A 97 10.84 6.24 10.62
CA ARG A 97 9.97 6.42 11.80
C ARG A 97 9.25 7.77 11.82
N ARG A 98 8.74 8.23 10.67
CA ARG A 98 8.07 9.53 10.55
C ARG A 98 6.63 9.46 11.02
N GLN A 99 6.20 10.39 11.86
CA GLN A 99 4.79 10.52 12.28
C GLN A 99 3.82 10.70 11.09
N SER A 100 4.30 11.35 10.01
CA SER A 100 3.55 11.51 8.77
C SER A 100 3.12 10.18 8.13
N ALA A 101 3.78 9.06 8.46
CA ALA A 101 3.37 7.72 8.04
C ALA A 101 1.91 7.44 8.38
N LEU A 102 1.43 7.92 9.54
CA LEU A 102 0.06 7.71 9.97
C LEU A 102 -0.92 8.37 9.01
N LEU A 103 -0.66 9.58 8.53
CA LEU A 103 -1.58 10.31 7.65
C LEU A 103 -1.38 9.94 6.17
N VAL A 104 -0.13 9.95 5.70
CA VAL A 104 0.20 9.74 4.29
C VAL A 104 -0.20 8.35 3.82
N SER A 105 0.06 7.30 4.62
CA SER A 105 -0.30 5.92 4.22
C SER A 105 -1.81 5.72 4.09
N ARG A 106 -2.59 6.35 4.97
CA ARG A 106 -4.05 6.34 4.94
C ARG A 106 -4.59 7.09 3.73
N ALA A 107 -4.10 8.30 3.47
CA ALA A 107 -4.51 9.11 2.32
C ALA A 107 -4.19 8.41 0.99
N LEU A 108 -2.98 7.85 0.86
CA LEU A 108 -2.59 7.10 -0.33
C LEU A 108 -3.41 5.83 -0.54
N MET A 109 -3.81 5.15 0.54
CA MET A 109 -4.66 3.95 0.43
C MET A 109 -6.09 4.30 0.00
N LEU A 110 -6.64 5.43 0.45
CA LEU A 110 -7.91 5.94 -0.08
C LEU A 110 -7.80 6.33 -1.55
N ALA A 111 -6.73 7.03 -1.92
CA ALA A 111 -6.48 7.39 -3.32
C ALA A 111 -6.41 6.14 -4.21
N TRP A 112 -5.71 5.10 -3.74
CA TRP A 112 -5.66 3.80 -4.41
C TRP A 112 -7.04 3.19 -4.61
N LEU A 113 -7.90 3.18 -3.59
CA LEU A 113 -9.27 2.65 -3.70
C LEU A 113 -10.10 3.40 -4.74
N LEU A 114 -10.07 4.74 -4.71
CA LEU A 114 -10.82 5.57 -5.65
C LEU A 114 -10.35 5.34 -7.09
N ILE A 115 -9.03 5.33 -7.30
CA ILE A 115 -8.45 5.09 -8.63
C ILE A 115 -8.77 3.67 -9.09
N SER A 116 -8.69 2.67 -8.21
CA SER A 116 -9.03 1.27 -8.53
C SER A 116 -10.47 1.14 -8.97
N ALA A 117 -11.42 1.78 -8.27
CA ALA A 117 -12.82 1.78 -8.65
C ALA A 117 -13.02 2.42 -10.04
N VAL A 118 -12.46 3.62 -10.26
CA VAL A 118 -12.56 4.31 -11.56
C VAL A 118 -11.97 3.48 -12.69
N CYS A 119 -10.80 2.87 -12.49
CA CYS A 119 -10.15 2.03 -13.48
C CYS A 119 -10.94 0.75 -13.78
N GLN A 120 -11.56 0.11 -12.78
CA GLN A 120 -12.40 -1.07 -12.99
C GLN A 120 -13.64 -0.75 -13.83
N PHE A 121 -14.29 0.39 -13.59
CA PHE A 121 -15.37 0.87 -14.45
C PHE A 121 -14.87 1.23 -15.86
N GLY A 122 -13.71 1.87 -15.98
CA GLY A 122 -13.09 2.19 -17.26
C GLY A 122 -12.73 0.98 -18.11
N ILE A 123 -12.25 -0.12 -17.49
CA ILE A 123 -11.99 -1.40 -18.17
C ILE A 123 -13.30 -1.98 -18.70
N ARG A 124 -14.37 -1.96 -17.90
CA ARG A 124 -15.68 -2.49 -18.33
C ARG A 124 -16.26 -1.69 -19.50
N ASP A 125 -16.20 -0.36 -19.43
CA ASP A 125 -16.65 0.51 -20.51
C ASP A 125 -15.83 0.30 -21.80
N ALA A 126 -14.51 0.10 -21.68
CA ALA A 126 -13.66 -0.21 -22.83
C ALA A 126 -13.98 -1.54 -23.50
N ILE A 127 -14.46 -2.54 -22.73
CA ILE A 127 -14.83 -3.87 -23.24
C ILE A 127 -16.23 -3.86 -23.85
N ALA A 128 -17.18 -3.15 -23.25
CA ALA A 128 -18.58 -3.07 -23.70
C ALA A 128 -19.07 -1.61 -23.69
N PRO A 129 -18.76 -0.82 -24.74
CA PRO A 129 -19.11 0.59 -24.81
C PRO A 129 -20.63 0.79 -24.76
N GLY A 130 -21.12 1.63 -23.85
CA GLY A 130 -22.56 1.85 -23.65
C GLY A 130 -23.28 0.78 -22.83
N GLY A 131 -22.55 -0.22 -22.34
CA GLY A 131 -23.06 -1.38 -21.58
C GLY A 131 -22.98 -1.24 -20.06
N MET A 132 -23.16 -0.04 -19.49
CA MET A 132 -23.35 0.11 -18.04
C MET A 132 -24.72 -0.44 -17.63
N THR A 133 -24.90 -1.75 -17.77
CA THR A 133 -26.07 -2.48 -17.33
C THR A 133 -25.99 -2.71 -15.81
N MET A 134 -27.14 -2.89 -15.17
CA MET A 134 -27.23 -3.29 -13.75
C MET A 134 -26.37 -4.53 -13.44
N GLU A 135 -26.21 -5.43 -14.41
CA GLU A 135 -25.38 -6.64 -14.30
C GLU A 135 -23.88 -6.33 -14.24
N ALA A 136 -23.39 -5.38 -15.05
CA ALA A 136 -21.99 -4.94 -15.01
C ALA A 136 -21.65 -4.30 -13.66
N PHE A 137 -22.59 -3.54 -13.09
CA PHE A 137 -22.46 -2.97 -11.75
C PHE A 137 -22.43 -4.06 -10.67
N ALA A 138 -23.36 -5.02 -10.73
CA ALA A 138 -23.42 -6.15 -9.80
C ALA A 138 -22.15 -7.02 -9.83
N ALA A 139 -21.50 -7.15 -10.99
CA ALA A 139 -20.26 -7.90 -11.13
C ALA A 139 -19.04 -7.18 -10.51
N LEU A 140 -19.03 -5.85 -10.47
CA LEU A 140 -17.90 -5.06 -9.96
C LEU A 140 -18.01 -4.76 -8.45
N ILE A 141 -19.22 -4.57 -7.94
CA ILE A 141 -19.47 -4.20 -6.54
C ILE A 141 -18.75 -5.10 -5.54
N PRO A 142 -18.80 -6.45 -5.62
CA PRO A 142 -18.16 -7.29 -4.61
C PRO A 142 -16.66 -7.04 -4.49
N GLY A 143 -15.98 -6.84 -5.63
CA GLY A 143 -14.55 -6.53 -5.67
C GLY A 143 -14.24 -5.17 -5.05
N ILE A 144 -14.99 -4.14 -5.42
CA ILE A 144 -14.83 -2.78 -4.87
C ILE A 144 -15.13 -2.76 -3.37
N LEU A 145 -16.16 -3.47 -2.93
CA LEU A 145 -16.50 -3.58 -1.50
C LEU A 145 -15.42 -4.32 -0.72
N ALA A 146 -14.87 -5.42 -1.24
CA ALA A 146 -13.78 -6.13 -0.59
C ALA A 146 -12.55 -5.22 -0.42
N GLN A 147 -12.21 -4.45 -1.46
CA GLN A 147 -11.15 -3.44 -1.38
C GLN A 147 -11.49 -2.35 -0.36
N GLY A 148 -12.73 -1.85 -0.37
CA GLY A 148 -13.22 -0.83 0.56
C GLY A 148 -13.15 -1.28 2.01
N VAL A 149 -13.53 -2.52 2.32
CA VAL A 149 -13.40 -3.12 3.64
C VAL A 149 -11.93 -3.21 4.05
N GLY A 150 -11.05 -3.64 3.14
CA GLY A 150 -9.61 -3.68 3.40
C GLY A 150 -9.02 -2.31 3.73
N VAL A 151 -9.38 -1.28 2.95
CA VAL A 151 -8.93 0.10 3.20
C VAL A 151 -9.52 0.65 4.49
N ALA A 152 -10.79 0.38 4.80
CA ALA A 152 -11.42 0.79 6.04
C ALA A 152 -10.75 0.14 7.27
N ALA A 153 -10.45 -1.15 7.19
CA ALA A 153 -9.74 -1.89 8.23
C ALA A 153 -8.32 -1.31 8.45
N PHE A 154 -7.59 -1.06 7.37
CA PHE A 154 -6.28 -0.41 7.43
C PHE A 154 -6.36 1.00 8.02
N TRP A 155 -7.37 1.77 7.62
CA TRP A 155 -7.59 3.13 8.11
C TRP A 155 -7.86 3.15 9.61
N ALA A 156 -8.75 2.29 10.10
CA ALA A 156 -9.05 2.13 11.51
C ALA A 156 -7.80 1.69 12.30
N PHE A 157 -7.05 0.72 11.78
CA PHE A 157 -5.80 0.26 12.40
C PHE A 157 -4.77 1.39 12.54
N MET A 158 -4.54 2.18 11.47
CA MET A 158 -3.57 3.28 11.49
C MET A 158 -4.05 4.50 12.29
N ARG A 159 -5.35 4.74 12.34
CA ARG A 159 -5.93 5.86 13.11
C ARG A 159 -5.93 5.55 14.59
N ASP A 160 -6.50 4.41 15.00
CA ASP A 160 -6.86 4.12 16.39
C ASP A 160 -5.98 3.06 17.05
N GLY A 161 -5.16 2.36 16.27
CA GLY A 161 -4.24 1.35 16.78
C GLY A 161 -3.17 1.92 17.71
N ALA A 162 -3.05 1.33 18.90
CA ALA A 162 -1.97 1.64 19.83
C ALA A 162 -0.58 1.32 19.25
N GLN A 163 -0.48 0.26 18.42
CA GLN A 163 0.78 -0.20 17.83
C GLN A 163 1.39 0.82 16.82
N PRO A 164 0.67 1.30 15.79
CA PRO A 164 1.20 2.35 14.90
C PRO A 164 1.56 3.64 15.65
N ARG A 165 0.70 4.11 16.57
CA ARG A 165 0.98 5.34 17.33
C ARG A 165 2.24 5.19 18.20
N ALA A 166 2.42 4.05 18.86
CA ALA A 166 3.60 3.78 19.68
C ALA A 166 4.91 3.72 18.85
N TYR A 167 4.82 3.34 17.57
CA TYR A 167 5.98 3.24 16.69
C TYR A 167 6.34 4.57 15.99
N PHE A 168 5.35 5.38 15.60
CA PHE A 168 5.54 6.57 14.75
C PHE A 168 5.54 7.93 15.46
N VAL A 169 5.07 8.03 16.71
CA VAL A 169 4.88 9.31 17.42
C VAL A 169 5.99 9.61 18.44
N ARG A 170 7.03 8.77 18.53
CA ARG A 170 8.22 9.01 19.35
C ARG A 170 9.41 9.35 18.48
#